data_AF-A0A7X7GNE7-F1
#
_entry.id   AF-A0A7X7GNE7-F1
#
_cell.length_a   1.000
_cell.length_b   1.000
_cell.length_c   1.000
_cell.angle_alpha   90.00
_cell.angle_beta   90.00
_cell.angle_gamma   90.00
#
_symmetry.space_group_name_H-M   'P 1'
#
loop_
_entity.id
_entity.type
_entity.pdbx_description
1 polymer ?
#
loop_
_entity_poly.entity_id
_entity_poly.type
_entity_poly.pdbx_seq_one_letter_code
_entity_poly.pdbx_strand_id
1 'polypeptide(L)'
;MSADKQSTIIYTLTDEAPLLATYAFLPIVRTFAGAAGIEVETSDISVPARILAEFPEHLTEEQRVPDNLAELGRLTQLPETNIIKLPNISASVPQLLAAIKELQSKGYQVPDFPDAPKTDEERAIRERYGKILGSAVNPVLREGNSDRRAPRAVKEYARKHPHSMGEWSMASRSHVAHMRHGDFYHGEKSMTLDRARKVRMELVTTGGETIVLKPEVELGEGDIMDSMFMSKKALLEFYEEQMEDARKTGVMFSLHVKATMMKVSHPIVFGHAVKTFYKDAFAKHQKLFDELGVNVNNGLGDLYDKIETLPSTQRDEIKQDLHNCHEHRPELAMVDSARGISNFHSPSDVIVDASMPAMIRSGGKMYGADGRPKDVKAVMPES
;
A
#
# COMPACT_ATOMS: atom_id res chain seq x y z
N MET A 1 -17.99 21.02 39.95
CA MET A 1 -17.79 22.22 39.12
C MET A 1 -16.67 21.90 38.13
N SER A 2 -17.00 21.33 36.97
CA SER A 2 -16.10 21.32 35.83
C SER A 2 -16.66 22.35 34.86
N ALA A 3 -15.92 23.43 34.66
CA ALA A 3 -16.28 24.48 33.71
C ALA A 3 -16.64 23.88 32.34
N ASP A 4 -17.63 24.48 31.69
CA ASP A 4 -18.15 24.17 30.35
C ASP A 4 -17.02 23.85 29.36
N LYS A 5 -16.64 22.58 29.23
CA LYS A 5 -15.75 22.14 28.15
C LYS A 5 -16.63 22.05 26.92
N GLN A 6 -16.48 23.03 26.03
CA GLN A 6 -17.22 23.12 24.77
C GLN A 6 -17.09 21.78 24.01
N SER A 7 -18.20 21.27 23.50
CA SER A 7 -18.20 19.98 22.77
C SER A 7 -17.47 20.16 21.45
N THR A 8 -16.36 19.46 21.24
CA THR A 8 -15.53 19.58 20.04
C THR A 8 -15.61 18.33 19.18
N ILE A 9 -15.74 18.53 17.87
CA ILE A 9 -15.56 17.50 16.84
C ILE A 9 -14.24 17.78 16.12
N ILE A 10 -13.39 16.76 16.03
CA ILE A 10 -12.14 16.84 15.28
C ILE A 10 -12.39 16.33 13.87
N TYR A 11 -12.15 17.18 12.87
CA TYR A 11 -12.34 16.87 11.46
C TYR A 11 -10.98 16.72 10.78
N THR A 12 -10.67 15.53 10.29
CA THR A 12 -9.34 15.28 9.71
C THR A 12 -9.19 15.94 8.34
N LEU A 13 -8.10 16.69 8.12
CA LEU A 13 -7.63 17.07 6.79
C LEU A 13 -6.72 15.96 6.27
N THR A 14 -6.99 15.49 5.06
CA THR A 14 -6.36 14.29 4.48
C THR A 14 -5.76 14.63 3.11
N ASP A 15 -5.79 13.69 2.17
CA ASP A 15 -5.16 13.82 0.87
C ASP A 15 -6.20 13.79 -0.28
N GLU A 16 -5.77 14.17 -1.48
CA GLU A 16 -6.49 13.96 -2.75
C GLU A 16 -7.96 14.42 -2.76
N ALA A 17 -8.88 13.62 -3.28
CA ALA A 17 -10.28 13.98 -3.46
C ALA A 17 -11.01 14.29 -2.13
N PRO A 18 -10.83 13.52 -1.03
CA PRO A 18 -11.41 13.89 0.27
C PRO A 18 -10.97 15.25 0.79
N LEU A 19 -9.72 15.67 0.55
CA LEU A 19 -9.26 17.00 0.94
C LEU A 19 -9.98 18.10 0.15
N LEU A 20 -10.10 17.94 -1.18
CA LEU A 20 -10.85 18.88 -2.03
C LEU A 20 -12.31 19.00 -1.60
N ALA A 21 -12.96 17.88 -1.30
CA ALA A 21 -14.33 17.86 -0.79
C ALA A 21 -14.43 18.57 0.57
N THR A 22 -13.42 18.43 1.43
CA THR A 22 -13.36 19.09 2.74
C THR A 22 -13.31 20.61 2.60
N TYR A 23 -12.56 21.16 1.65
CA TYR A 23 -12.55 22.60 1.39
C TYR A 23 -13.94 23.16 1.07
N ALA A 24 -14.76 22.39 0.36
CA ALA A 24 -16.14 22.81 0.04
C ALA A 24 -17.12 22.56 1.20
N PHE A 25 -16.98 21.44 1.92
CA PHE A 25 -18.00 20.95 2.85
C PHE A 25 -17.78 21.41 4.30
N LEU A 26 -16.53 21.51 4.76
CA LEU A 26 -16.21 21.88 6.14
C LEU A 26 -16.79 23.24 6.57
N PRO A 27 -16.82 24.30 5.73
CA PRO A 27 -17.46 25.56 6.10
C PRO A 27 -18.95 25.38 6.43
N ILE A 28 -19.66 24.53 5.67
CA ILE A 28 -21.07 24.21 5.91
C ILE A 28 -21.23 23.49 7.25
N VAL A 29 -20.40 22.46 7.50
CA VAL A 29 -20.42 21.72 8.78
C VAL A 29 -20.23 22.66 9.97
N ARG A 30 -19.24 23.56 9.90
CA ARG A 30 -18.97 24.56 10.95
C ARG A 30 -20.16 25.48 11.21
N THR A 31 -20.83 25.98 10.17
CA THR A 31 -22.00 26.85 10.33
C THR A 31 -23.14 26.14 11.06
N PHE A 32 -23.45 24.90 10.68
CA PHE A 32 -24.56 24.15 11.30
C PHE A 32 -24.22 23.65 12.71
N ALA A 33 -23.00 23.14 12.93
CA ALA A 33 -22.54 22.70 14.25
C ALA A 33 -22.44 23.85 15.26
N GLY A 34 -21.95 25.02 14.82
CA GLY A 34 -21.83 26.20 15.66
C GLY A 34 -23.16 26.71 16.21
N ALA A 35 -24.26 26.55 15.46
CA ALA A 35 -25.61 26.87 15.93
C ALA A 35 -26.05 26.02 17.14
N ALA A 36 -25.42 24.86 17.36
CA ALA A 36 -25.63 23.98 18.51
C ALA A 36 -24.55 24.13 19.60
N GLY A 37 -23.63 25.12 19.48
CA GLY A 37 -22.52 25.29 20.41
C GLY A 37 -21.43 24.22 20.28
N ILE A 38 -21.36 23.52 19.14
CA ILE A 38 -20.35 22.50 18.87
C ILE A 38 -19.20 23.13 18.08
N GLU A 39 -17.99 22.99 18.59
CA GLU A 39 -16.77 23.41 17.90
C GLU A 39 -16.31 22.34 16.91
N VAL A 40 -15.78 22.77 15.77
CA VAL A 40 -15.23 21.85 14.75
C VAL A 40 -13.79 22.25 14.42
N GLU A 41 -12.87 21.59 15.10
CA GLU A 41 -11.44 21.73 14.93
C GLU A 41 -10.93 20.86 13.80
N THR A 42 -9.84 21.28 13.16
CA THR A 42 -9.19 20.52 12.09
C THR A 42 -7.89 19.92 12.57
N SER A 43 -7.61 18.69 12.15
CA SER A 43 -6.34 18.03 12.40
C SER A 43 -5.77 17.51 11.08
N ASP A 44 -4.64 18.06 10.65
CA ASP A 44 -4.01 17.68 9.38
C ASP A 44 -3.14 16.43 9.56
N ILE A 45 -3.53 15.37 8.86
CA ILE A 45 -2.87 14.06 8.85
C ILE A 45 -2.48 13.64 7.42
N SER A 46 -2.45 14.59 6.49
CA SER A 46 -1.98 14.38 5.12
C SER A 46 -0.53 13.87 5.09
N VAL A 47 -0.11 13.26 3.97
CA VAL A 47 1.28 12.81 3.79
C VAL A 47 2.27 13.97 3.99
N PRO A 48 2.09 15.16 3.38
CA PRO A 48 3.01 16.27 3.61
C PRO A 48 3.05 16.73 5.07
N ALA A 49 1.90 16.84 5.75
CA ALA A 49 1.86 17.26 7.15
C ALA A 49 2.62 16.28 8.06
N ARG A 50 2.47 14.97 7.83
CA ARG A 50 3.21 13.94 8.58
C ARG A 50 4.71 13.95 8.28
N ILE A 51 5.11 14.27 7.05
CA ILE A 51 6.54 14.47 6.73
C ILE A 51 7.09 15.67 7.50
N LEU A 52 6.41 16.81 7.45
CA LEU A 52 6.87 18.03 8.13
C LEU A 52 6.93 17.86 9.66
N ALA A 53 5.94 17.19 10.25
CA ALA A 53 5.92 16.88 11.67
C ALA A 53 7.05 15.93 12.10
N GLU A 54 7.47 15.02 11.23
CA GLU A 54 8.57 14.10 11.55
C GLU A 54 9.93 14.80 11.50
N PHE A 55 10.15 15.85 10.68
CA PHE A 55 11.45 16.52 10.48
C PHE A 55 11.48 18.00 10.88
N PRO A 56 11.05 18.40 12.10
CA PRO A 56 10.96 19.81 12.50
C PRO A 56 12.31 20.54 12.56
N GLU A 57 13.42 19.80 12.74
CA GLU A 57 14.77 20.33 12.75
C GLU A 57 15.27 20.78 11.38
N HIS A 58 14.63 20.31 10.30
CA HIS A 58 14.91 20.71 8.92
C HIS A 58 14.07 21.91 8.46
N LEU A 59 13.26 22.47 9.35
CA LEU A 59 12.27 23.51 9.05
C LEU A 59 12.59 24.81 9.78
N THR A 60 12.25 25.95 9.16
CA THR A 60 12.19 27.22 9.87
C THR A 60 11.05 27.21 10.90
N GLU A 61 11.07 28.13 11.86
CA GLU A 61 10.04 28.20 12.90
C GLU A 61 8.63 28.35 12.31
N GLU A 62 8.48 29.12 11.23
CA GLU A 62 7.21 29.35 10.54
C GLU A 62 6.75 28.15 9.70
N GLN A 63 7.68 27.27 9.30
CA GLN A 63 7.38 26.08 8.51
C GLN A 63 6.97 24.88 9.38
N ARG A 64 7.27 24.93 10.68
CA ARG A 64 6.98 23.83 11.61
C ARG A 64 5.48 23.65 11.78
N VAL A 65 5.07 22.39 11.77
CA VAL A 65 3.70 21.96 12.05
C VAL A 65 3.70 21.04 13.26
N PRO A 66 2.62 21.01 14.07
CA PRO A 66 2.51 20.07 15.17
C PRO A 66 2.40 18.62 14.67
N ASP A 67 2.83 17.67 15.50
CA ASP A 67 2.54 16.24 15.28
C ASP A 67 1.09 15.92 15.66
N ASN A 68 0.20 16.25 14.72
CA ASN A 68 -1.23 16.01 14.84
C ASN A 68 -1.59 14.53 14.98
N LEU A 69 -0.81 13.61 14.39
CA LEU A 69 -1.13 12.18 14.48
C LEU A 69 -0.84 11.64 15.88
N ALA A 70 0.28 12.05 16.48
CA ALA A 70 0.58 11.73 17.87
C ALA A 70 -0.49 12.32 18.82
N GLU A 71 -0.90 13.57 18.60
CA GLU A 71 -1.95 14.19 19.41
C GLU A 71 -3.31 13.47 19.25
N LEU A 72 -3.71 13.12 18.03
CA LEU A 72 -4.92 12.31 17.81
C LEU A 72 -4.83 10.94 18.49
N GLY A 73 -3.67 10.30 18.50
CA GLY A 73 -3.43 9.04 19.21
C GLY A 73 -3.52 9.18 20.73
N ARG A 74 -3.16 10.35 21.28
CA ARG A 74 -3.40 10.66 22.69
C ARG A 74 -4.90 10.87 22.95
N LEU A 75 -5.57 11.57 22.05
CA LEU A 75 -7.00 11.88 22.17
C LEU A 75 -7.87 10.63 22.07
N THR A 76 -7.51 9.61 21.30
CA THR A 76 -8.28 8.35 21.23
C THR A 76 -8.37 7.61 22.58
N GLN A 77 -7.51 7.93 23.54
CA GLN A 77 -7.55 7.39 24.91
C GLN A 77 -8.50 8.17 25.83
N LEU A 78 -9.09 9.27 25.37
CA LEU A 78 -10.00 10.11 26.15
C LEU A 78 -11.47 9.80 25.80
N PRO A 79 -12.35 9.62 26.79
CA PRO A 79 -13.75 9.27 26.55
C PRO A 79 -14.57 10.38 25.88
N GLU A 80 -14.14 11.64 25.99
CA GLU A 80 -14.81 12.79 25.35
C GLU A 80 -14.48 12.96 23.86
N THR A 81 -13.55 12.18 23.32
CA THR A 81 -13.02 12.38 21.96
C THR A 81 -14.02 12.02 20.87
N ASN A 82 -14.25 12.94 19.94
CA ASN A 82 -15.10 12.74 18.77
C ASN A 82 -14.33 13.10 17.49
N ILE A 83 -14.00 12.08 16.69
CA ILE A 83 -13.20 12.25 15.46
C ILE A 83 -14.02 11.84 14.24
N ILE A 84 -14.15 12.75 13.27
CA ILE A 84 -14.58 12.44 11.90
C ILE A 84 -13.33 12.18 11.06
N LYS A 85 -13.08 10.89 10.79
CA LYS A 85 -11.93 10.42 10.01
C LYS A 85 -12.30 10.22 8.53
N LEU A 86 -11.70 11.01 7.65
CA LEU A 86 -11.84 10.88 6.19
C LEU A 86 -10.78 9.92 5.63
N PRO A 87 -10.95 9.35 4.42
CA PRO A 87 -9.91 8.54 3.77
C PRO A 87 -8.61 9.33 3.58
N ASN A 88 -7.46 8.69 3.84
CA ASN A 88 -6.12 9.27 3.67
C ASN A 88 -5.20 8.29 2.94
N ILE A 89 -4.10 8.78 2.37
CA ILE A 89 -3.11 7.96 1.68
C ILE A 89 -2.35 7.08 2.69
N SER A 90 -2.25 5.79 2.38
CA SER A 90 -1.23 4.89 2.93
C SER A 90 -0.06 4.83 1.95
N ALA A 91 0.95 5.67 2.16
CA ALA A 91 1.91 6.03 1.12
C ALA A 91 2.80 4.84 0.71
N SER A 92 2.87 4.56 -0.59
CA SER A 92 3.94 3.76 -1.19
C SER A 92 5.25 4.58 -1.26
N VAL A 93 6.38 3.92 -1.53
CA VAL A 93 7.66 4.62 -1.70
C VAL A 93 7.62 5.65 -2.83
N PRO A 94 7.06 5.35 -4.04
CA PRO A 94 6.90 6.38 -5.08
C PRO A 94 6.07 7.59 -4.65
N GLN A 95 4.98 7.38 -3.91
CA GLN A 95 4.14 8.47 -3.41
C GLN A 95 4.88 9.32 -2.36
N LEU A 96 5.67 8.70 -1.48
CA LEU A 96 6.51 9.40 -0.53
C LEU A 96 7.55 10.27 -1.25
N LEU A 97 8.27 9.70 -2.23
CA LEU A 97 9.28 10.42 -3.02
C LEU A 97 8.67 11.63 -3.75
N ALA A 98 7.48 11.47 -4.32
CA ALA A 98 6.76 12.57 -4.95
C ALA A 98 6.42 13.69 -3.95
N ALA A 99 5.93 13.34 -2.76
CA ALA A 99 5.60 14.31 -1.71
C ALA A 99 6.85 15.05 -1.19
N ILE A 100 7.97 14.34 -0.97
CA ILE A 100 9.26 14.94 -0.60
C ILE A 100 9.71 15.94 -1.64
N LYS A 101 9.72 15.55 -2.93
CA LYS A 101 10.11 16.42 -4.04
C LYS A 101 9.22 17.66 -4.15
N GLU A 102 7.91 17.50 -3.97
CA GLU A 102 6.98 18.63 -3.96
C GLU A 102 7.26 19.59 -2.79
N LEU A 103 7.47 19.07 -1.58
CA LEU A 103 7.83 19.87 -0.40
C LEU A 103 9.14 20.63 -0.60
N GLN A 104 10.18 19.95 -1.09
CA GLN A 104 11.47 20.58 -1.39
C GLN A 104 11.34 21.70 -2.43
N SER A 105 10.52 21.51 -3.47
CA SER A 105 10.24 22.55 -4.48
C SER A 105 9.54 23.78 -3.90
N LYS A 106 8.88 23.63 -2.74
CA LYS A 106 8.22 24.70 -1.98
C LYS A 106 9.10 25.28 -0.86
N GLY A 107 10.38 24.88 -0.78
CA GLY A 107 11.36 25.45 0.15
C GLY A 107 11.43 24.77 1.52
N TYR A 108 10.80 23.60 1.70
CA TYR A 108 10.96 22.79 2.90
C TYR A 108 12.20 21.89 2.75
N GLN A 109 13.22 22.08 3.58
CA GLN A 109 14.52 21.41 3.45
C GLN A 109 14.52 19.99 4.06
N VAL A 110 13.42 19.25 3.89
CA VAL A 110 13.29 17.86 4.36
C VAL A 110 14.27 16.94 3.61
N PRO A 111 14.90 15.98 4.30
CA PRO A 111 15.93 15.14 3.69
C PRO A 111 15.34 14.22 2.62
N ASP A 112 16.16 13.84 1.62
CA ASP A 112 15.78 12.81 0.64
C ASP A 112 15.55 11.46 1.32
N PHE A 113 14.70 10.62 0.72
CA PHE A 113 14.51 9.24 1.19
C PHE A 113 15.65 8.35 0.67
N PRO A 114 16.48 7.76 1.55
CA PRO A 114 17.60 6.93 1.11
C PRO A 114 17.11 5.51 0.81
N ASP A 115 17.07 5.13 -0.46
CA ASP A 115 16.56 3.81 -0.87
C ASP A 115 17.48 2.65 -0.42
N ALA A 116 18.79 2.87 -0.46
CA ALA A 116 19.81 1.90 -0.04
C ALA A 116 20.80 2.55 0.96
N PRO A 117 20.39 2.78 2.21
CA PRO A 117 21.20 3.52 3.18
C PRO A 117 22.53 2.81 3.47
N LYS A 118 23.62 3.56 3.44
CA LYS A 118 25.00 3.13 3.69
C LYS A 118 25.56 3.69 4.99
N THR A 119 25.05 4.82 5.46
CA THR A 119 25.49 5.48 6.71
C THR A 119 24.46 5.34 7.83
N ASP A 120 24.87 5.58 9.07
CA ASP A 120 23.96 5.60 10.22
C ASP A 120 22.92 6.72 10.12
N GLU A 121 23.31 7.87 9.57
CA GLU A 121 22.41 8.99 9.33
C GLU A 121 21.33 8.63 8.30
N GLU A 122 21.72 8.02 7.17
CA GLU A 122 20.76 7.56 6.17
C GLU A 122 19.84 6.47 6.73
N ARG A 123 20.35 5.58 7.59
CA ARG A 123 19.53 4.58 8.29
C ARG A 123 18.51 5.24 9.20
N ALA A 124 18.90 6.24 9.98
CA ALA A 124 18.00 6.99 10.86
C ALA A 124 16.93 7.75 10.07
N ILE A 125 17.29 8.41 8.97
CA ILE A 125 16.34 9.09 8.08
C ILE A 125 15.34 8.09 7.49
N ARG A 126 15.82 6.93 7.00
CA ARG A 126 14.94 5.88 6.47
C ARG A 126 13.97 5.36 7.51
N GLU A 127 14.43 5.15 8.75
CA GLU A 127 13.60 4.68 9.85
C GLU A 127 12.46 5.67 10.16
N ARG A 128 12.78 6.97 10.20
CA ARG A 128 11.80 8.05 10.41
C ARG A 128 10.76 8.11 9.30
N TYR A 129 11.18 8.08 8.04
CA TYR A 129 10.25 7.95 6.91
C TYR A 129 9.45 6.64 6.95
N GLY A 130 10.01 5.57 7.52
CA GLY A 130 9.33 4.31 7.78
C GLY A 130 8.08 4.43 8.66
N LYS A 131 7.99 5.46 9.52
CA LYS A 131 6.78 5.77 10.31
C LYS A 131 5.68 6.40 9.46
N ILE A 132 6.03 7.06 8.37
CA ILE A 132 5.10 7.75 7.46
C ILE A 132 4.58 6.80 6.37
N LEU A 133 5.42 5.84 5.94
CA LEU A 133 5.11 4.84 4.93
C LEU A 133 3.99 3.87 5.34
N GLY A 134 3.19 3.51 4.35
CA GLY A 134 2.08 2.59 4.48
C GLY A 134 0.95 3.11 5.37
N SER A 135 0.21 2.21 6.02
CA SER A 135 -0.94 2.57 6.86
C SER A 135 -0.49 3.07 8.23
N ALA A 136 0.10 4.28 8.29
CA ALA A 136 0.57 4.91 9.52
C ALA A 136 -0.56 5.43 10.42
N VAL A 137 -1.65 5.93 9.82
CA VAL A 137 -2.72 6.63 10.56
C VAL A 137 -3.69 5.66 11.22
N ASN A 138 -4.20 4.66 10.48
CA ASN A 138 -5.27 3.79 11.00
C ASN A 138 -4.89 3.01 12.28
N PRO A 139 -3.67 2.46 12.43
CA PRO A 139 -3.28 1.76 13.65
C PRO A 139 -3.27 2.65 14.89
N VAL A 140 -3.04 3.96 14.72
CA VAL A 140 -3.03 4.93 15.84
C VAL A 140 -4.45 5.33 16.25
N LEU A 141 -5.38 5.42 15.28
CA LEU A 141 -6.74 5.93 15.55
C LEU A 141 -7.75 4.84 15.92
N ARG A 142 -7.45 3.56 15.70
CA ARG A 142 -8.40 2.45 15.86
C ARG A 142 -8.26 1.77 17.22
N GLU A 143 -8.54 2.53 18.27
CA GLU A 143 -8.57 2.05 19.68
C GLU A 143 -9.91 1.38 20.02
N GLY A 144 -10.47 0.64 19.06
CA GLY A 144 -11.78 0.00 19.16
C GLY A 144 -12.10 -0.85 17.95
N ASN A 145 -13.18 -1.62 18.06
CA ASN A 145 -13.64 -2.51 16.99
C ASN A 145 -14.40 -1.74 15.89
N SER A 146 -14.70 -2.41 14.77
CA SER A 146 -15.38 -1.79 13.64
C SER A 146 -16.85 -2.22 13.52
N ASP A 147 -17.80 -1.27 13.59
CA ASP A 147 -19.17 -1.43 13.05
C ASP A 147 -19.22 -0.83 11.65
N ARG A 148 -19.39 -1.67 10.61
CA ARG A 148 -19.51 -1.24 9.21
C ARG A 148 -20.74 -1.88 8.58
N ARG A 149 -21.65 -1.03 8.09
CA ARG A 149 -22.89 -1.45 7.43
C ARG A 149 -23.42 -0.36 6.52
N ALA A 150 -24.10 -0.74 5.44
CA ALA A 150 -24.79 0.20 4.57
C ALA A 150 -26.06 0.72 5.28
N PRO A 151 -26.25 2.05 5.43
CA PRO A 151 -27.48 2.60 5.99
C PRO A 151 -28.71 2.23 5.16
N ARG A 152 -29.88 2.08 5.80
CA ARG A 152 -31.14 1.70 5.13
C ARG A 152 -31.47 2.60 3.94
N ALA A 153 -31.35 3.92 4.12
CA ALA A 153 -31.63 4.89 3.07
C ALA A 153 -30.75 4.70 1.83
N VAL A 154 -29.45 4.41 2.03
CA VAL A 154 -28.51 4.11 0.93
C VAL A 154 -28.90 2.81 0.23
N LYS A 155 -29.31 1.78 0.97
CA LYS A 155 -29.75 0.50 0.39
C LYS A 155 -31.06 0.65 -0.40
N GLU A 156 -32.01 1.42 0.10
CA GLU A 156 -33.27 1.72 -0.60
C GLU A 156 -33.03 2.53 -1.88
N TYR A 157 -32.13 3.52 -1.82
CA TYR A 157 -31.69 4.25 -3.00
C TYR A 157 -31.10 3.32 -4.06
N ALA A 158 -30.21 2.40 -3.67
CA ALA A 158 -29.60 1.44 -4.60
C ALA A 158 -30.62 0.47 -5.24
N ARG A 159 -31.72 0.15 -4.56
CA ARG A 159 -32.82 -0.64 -5.15
C ARG A 159 -33.60 0.15 -6.21
N LYS A 160 -33.82 1.45 -5.96
CA LYS A 160 -34.54 2.34 -6.88
C LYS A 160 -33.67 2.81 -8.06
N HIS A 161 -32.36 2.89 -7.84
CA HIS A 161 -31.37 3.31 -8.82
C HIS A 161 -30.26 2.25 -8.91
N PRO A 162 -30.54 1.08 -9.52
CA PRO A 162 -29.55 0.03 -9.68
C PRO A 162 -28.34 0.52 -10.45
N HIS A 163 -27.15 0.25 -9.91
CA HIS A 163 -25.91 0.50 -10.62
C HIS A 163 -25.61 -0.63 -11.60
N SER A 164 -24.74 -0.36 -12.58
CA SER A 164 -24.33 -1.36 -13.57
C SER A 164 -23.68 -2.58 -12.90
N MET A 165 -24.08 -3.76 -13.35
CA MET A 165 -23.52 -5.06 -12.98
C MET A 165 -23.24 -5.81 -14.28
N GLY A 166 -22.01 -6.30 -14.45
CA GLY A 166 -21.62 -7.10 -15.61
C GLY A 166 -22.30 -8.48 -15.58
N GLU A 167 -22.66 -8.97 -16.77
CA GLU A 167 -23.21 -10.30 -16.93
C GLU A 167 -22.14 -11.37 -16.61
N TRP A 168 -22.56 -12.44 -15.93
CA TRP A 168 -21.72 -13.59 -15.63
C TRP A 168 -22.06 -14.76 -16.53
N SER A 169 -21.11 -15.13 -17.40
CA SER A 169 -21.23 -16.33 -18.23
C SER A 169 -20.85 -17.57 -17.41
N MET A 170 -21.66 -18.63 -17.54
CA MET A 170 -21.34 -19.95 -16.98
C MET A 170 -20.08 -20.57 -17.60
N ALA A 171 -19.66 -20.08 -18.78
CA ALA A 171 -18.42 -20.49 -19.44
C ALA A 171 -17.25 -19.55 -19.11
N SER A 172 -17.39 -18.64 -18.13
CA SER A 172 -16.28 -17.79 -17.69
C SER A 172 -15.11 -18.63 -17.24
N ARG A 173 -13.92 -18.19 -17.65
CA ARG A 173 -12.65 -18.83 -17.32
C ARG A 173 -11.92 -18.10 -16.20
N SER A 174 -12.52 -17.03 -15.68
CA SER A 174 -11.95 -16.24 -14.60
C SER A 174 -11.94 -17.03 -13.30
N HIS A 175 -10.81 -17.00 -12.62
CA HIS A 175 -10.62 -17.71 -11.36
C HIS A 175 -9.52 -17.07 -10.54
N VAL A 176 -9.52 -17.39 -9.25
CA VAL A 176 -8.42 -17.05 -8.34
C VAL A 176 -7.37 -18.13 -8.42
N ALA A 177 -6.10 -17.73 -8.42
CA ALA A 177 -4.98 -18.63 -8.19
C ALA A 177 -4.20 -18.17 -6.95
N HIS A 178 -4.00 -19.08 -6.01
CA HIS A 178 -3.25 -18.86 -4.77
C HIS A 178 -2.28 -20.02 -4.52
N MET A 179 -1.29 -19.82 -3.66
CA MET A 179 -0.34 -20.88 -3.29
C MET A 179 -1.07 -22.01 -2.56
N ARG A 180 -0.56 -23.24 -2.74
CA ARG A 180 -1.11 -24.46 -2.11
C ARG A 180 -0.17 -25.09 -1.09
N HIS A 181 0.96 -24.42 -0.84
CA HIS A 181 1.96 -24.75 0.17
C HIS A 181 2.97 -23.59 0.25
N GLY A 182 3.64 -23.43 1.39
CA GLY A 182 4.80 -22.54 1.53
C GLY A 182 4.48 -21.04 1.55
N ASP A 183 3.23 -20.65 1.72
CA ASP A 183 2.79 -19.28 2.03
C ASP A 183 2.61 -19.10 3.56
N PHE A 184 2.10 -17.94 4.00
CA PHE A 184 1.92 -17.70 5.43
C PHE A 184 0.91 -18.65 6.06
N TYR A 185 -0.22 -18.91 5.39
CA TYR A 185 -1.26 -19.83 5.84
C TYR A 185 -0.71 -21.21 6.21
N HIS A 186 0.08 -21.82 5.32
CA HIS A 186 0.60 -23.16 5.56
C HIS A 186 1.75 -23.18 6.60
N GLY A 187 2.40 -22.04 6.84
CA GLY A 187 3.52 -21.89 7.78
C GLY A 187 3.13 -21.36 9.16
N GLU A 188 1.86 -20.99 9.38
CA GLU A 188 1.39 -20.34 10.60
C GLU A 188 1.48 -21.27 11.82
N LYS A 189 1.96 -20.70 12.92
CA LYS A 189 1.87 -21.25 14.26
C LYS A 189 1.33 -20.18 15.19
N SER A 190 0.40 -20.58 16.06
CA SER A 190 -0.24 -19.69 17.00
C SER A 190 -0.14 -20.22 18.42
N MET A 191 -0.09 -19.32 19.41
CA MET A 191 -0.31 -19.66 20.81
C MET A 191 -0.94 -18.51 21.58
N THR A 192 -1.74 -18.86 22.59
CA THR A 192 -2.27 -17.91 23.59
C THR A 192 -1.38 -17.92 24.83
N LEU A 193 -1.08 -16.75 25.37
CA LEU A 193 -0.25 -16.60 26.55
C LEU A 193 -1.03 -16.82 27.84
N ASP A 194 -0.42 -17.59 28.74
CA ASP A 194 -0.90 -17.88 30.10
C ASP A 194 -0.51 -16.80 31.14
N ARG A 195 0.37 -15.87 30.76
CA ARG A 195 0.86 -14.74 31.57
C ARG A 195 1.62 -13.76 30.67
N ALA A 196 1.79 -12.53 31.17
CA ALA A 196 2.61 -11.53 30.50
C ALA A 196 4.07 -12.00 30.30
N ARG A 197 4.66 -11.67 29.15
CA ARG A 197 6.02 -12.06 28.75
C ARG A 197 6.70 -10.95 27.97
N LYS A 198 8.02 -10.87 28.10
CA LYS A 198 8.89 -10.15 27.16
C LYS A 198 9.53 -11.18 26.25
N VAL A 199 9.33 -11.04 24.94
CA VAL A 199 9.87 -11.96 23.94
C VAL A 199 10.85 -11.26 23.01
N ARG A 200 11.75 -12.04 22.40
CA ARG A 200 12.75 -11.59 21.42
C ARG A 200 12.55 -12.38 20.13
N MET A 201 12.68 -11.70 18.99
CA MET A 201 12.68 -12.36 17.67
C MET A 201 14.12 -12.48 17.19
N GLU A 202 14.60 -13.70 16.97
CA GLU A 202 15.96 -13.98 16.53
C GLU A 202 16.00 -15.04 15.42
N LEU A 203 17.00 -14.92 14.55
CA LEU A 203 17.33 -15.91 13.53
C LEU A 203 18.64 -16.58 13.92
N VAL A 204 18.59 -17.88 14.18
CA VAL A 204 19.79 -18.72 14.31
C VAL A 204 20.17 -19.19 12.92
N THR A 205 21.31 -18.72 12.41
CA THR A 205 21.80 -19.10 11.07
C THR A 205 22.31 -20.53 11.05
N THR A 206 22.46 -21.12 9.87
CA THR A 206 23.05 -22.47 9.70
C THR A 206 24.50 -22.55 10.19
N GLY A 207 25.19 -21.41 10.30
CA GLY A 207 26.55 -21.30 10.86
C GLY A 207 26.59 -21.18 12.38
N GLY A 208 25.44 -21.12 13.06
CA GLY A 208 25.33 -20.97 14.52
C GLY A 208 25.36 -19.52 15.03
N GLU A 209 25.44 -18.52 14.14
CA GLU A 209 25.32 -17.11 14.50
C GLU A 209 23.85 -16.76 14.84
N THR A 210 23.63 -16.00 15.91
CA THR A 210 22.31 -15.50 16.29
C THR A 210 22.16 -14.03 15.89
N ILE A 211 21.24 -13.76 14.97
CA ILE A 211 20.89 -12.41 14.54
C ILE A 211 19.60 -11.98 15.26
N VAL A 212 19.67 -10.93 16.06
CA VAL A 212 18.50 -10.36 16.73
C VAL A 212 17.75 -9.47 15.74
N LEU A 213 16.54 -9.89 15.36
CA LEU A 213 15.67 -9.15 14.42
C LEU A 213 14.84 -8.10 15.15
N LYS A 214 14.32 -8.45 16.33
CA LYS A 214 13.61 -7.53 17.21
C LYS A 214 13.97 -7.85 18.65
N PRO A 215 14.63 -6.92 19.38
CA PRO A 215 15.21 -7.20 20.68
C PRO A 215 14.17 -7.48 21.76
N GLU A 216 13.05 -6.77 21.74
CA GLU A 216 11.99 -6.89 22.72
C GLU A 216 10.60 -6.64 22.11
N VAL A 217 9.65 -7.47 22.52
CA VAL A 217 8.21 -7.29 22.35
C VAL A 217 7.55 -7.64 23.68
N GLU A 218 6.81 -6.69 24.24
CA GLU A 218 6.01 -6.91 25.43
C GLU A 218 4.66 -7.51 25.03
N LEU A 219 4.26 -8.59 25.70
CA LEU A 219 2.99 -9.28 25.49
C LEU A 219 2.29 -9.44 26.84
N GLY A 220 0.98 -9.18 26.87
CA GLY A 220 0.11 -9.33 28.02
C GLY A 220 -0.31 -10.77 28.31
N GLU A 221 -1.02 -10.94 29.43
CA GLU A 221 -1.74 -12.19 29.71
C GLU A 221 -2.95 -12.31 28.77
N GLY A 222 -3.16 -13.49 28.18
CA GLY A 222 -4.25 -13.72 27.22
C GLY A 222 -3.96 -13.26 25.79
N ASP A 223 -2.84 -12.57 25.55
CA ASP A 223 -2.41 -12.21 24.19
C ASP A 223 -2.23 -13.46 23.32
N ILE A 224 -2.66 -13.36 22.06
CA ILE A 224 -2.42 -14.37 21.03
C ILE A 224 -1.23 -13.88 20.21
N MET A 225 -0.23 -14.75 20.03
CA MET A 225 0.91 -14.48 19.15
C MET A 225 0.96 -15.52 18.04
N ASP A 226 1.20 -15.03 16.83
CA ASP A 226 1.31 -15.84 15.63
C ASP A 226 2.69 -15.66 14.99
N SER A 227 3.23 -16.75 14.43
CA SER A 227 4.47 -16.74 13.65
C SER A 227 4.24 -17.49 12.35
N MET A 228 4.59 -16.87 11.25
CA MET A 228 4.34 -17.36 9.89
C MET A 228 5.48 -16.93 8.98
N PHE A 229 5.73 -17.68 7.91
CA PHE A 229 6.72 -17.32 6.89
C PHE A 229 6.24 -17.71 5.50
N MET A 230 6.65 -16.94 4.49
CA MET A 230 6.43 -17.28 3.09
C MET A 230 7.76 -17.71 2.46
N SER A 231 7.79 -18.90 1.86
CA SER A 231 8.94 -19.43 1.15
C SER A 231 9.10 -18.71 -0.19
N LYS A 232 10.19 -17.95 -0.34
CA LYS A 232 10.56 -17.33 -1.62
C LYS A 232 10.63 -18.36 -2.76
N LYS A 233 11.16 -19.56 -2.49
CA LYS A 233 11.27 -20.61 -3.50
C LYS A 233 9.89 -21.05 -4.00
N ALA A 234 8.98 -21.37 -3.07
CA ALA A 234 7.62 -21.77 -3.41
C ALA A 234 6.86 -20.65 -4.13
N LEU A 235 7.06 -19.39 -3.73
CA LEU A 235 6.46 -18.23 -4.38
C LEU A 235 6.91 -18.08 -5.85
N LEU A 236 8.21 -18.23 -6.13
CA LEU A 236 8.74 -18.12 -7.49
C LEU A 236 8.28 -19.28 -8.38
N GLU A 237 8.26 -20.50 -7.84
CA GLU A 237 7.72 -21.69 -8.53
C GLU A 237 6.23 -21.48 -8.86
N PHE A 238 5.44 -21.00 -7.89
CA PHE A 238 4.04 -20.65 -8.08
C PHE A 238 3.85 -19.59 -9.17
N TYR A 239 4.60 -18.49 -9.15
CA TYR A 239 4.46 -17.45 -10.17
C TYR A 239 4.76 -17.98 -11.58
N GLU A 240 5.84 -18.74 -11.74
CA GLU A 240 6.19 -19.30 -13.06
C GLU A 240 5.11 -20.26 -13.56
N GLU A 241 4.60 -21.14 -12.68
CA GLU A 241 3.48 -22.04 -12.99
C GLU A 241 2.23 -21.26 -13.41
N GLN A 242 1.83 -20.25 -12.65
CA GLN A 242 0.61 -19.51 -12.91
C GLN A 242 0.69 -18.64 -14.17
N MET A 243 1.86 -18.06 -14.46
CA MET A 243 2.11 -17.35 -15.71
C MET A 243 2.05 -18.30 -16.91
N GLU A 244 2.67 -19.48 -16.81
CA GLU A 244 2.67 -20.46 -17.88
C GLU A 244 1.28 -21.06 -18.15
N ASP A 245 0.51 -21.35 -17.10
CA ASP A 245 -0.86 -21.80 -17.25
C ASP A 245 -1.76 -20.71 -17.85
N ALA A 246 -1.64 -19.44 -17.42
CA ALA A 246 -2.37 -18.32 -18.02
C ALA A 246 -2.03 -18.18 -19.52
N ARG A 247 -0.76 -18.36 -19.90
CA ARG A 247 -0.32 -18.32 -21.30
C ARG A 247 -0.90 -19.47 -22.12
N LYS A 248 -0.82 -20.70 -21.63
CA LYS A 248 -1.36 -21.91 -22.29
C LYS A 248 -2.88 -21.85 -22.45
N THR A 249 -3.56 -21.34 -21.43
CA THR A 249 -5.01 -21.22 -21.44
C THR A 249 -5.47 -19.98 -22.20
N GLY A 250 -4.64 -18.97 -22.39
CA GLY A 250 -5.02 -17.71 -23.04
C GLY A 250 -5.96 -16.86 -22.16
N VAL A 251 -5.88 -17.01 -20.84
CA VAL A 251 -6.56 -16.16 -19.86
C VAL A 251 -5.58 -15.06 -19.44
N MET A 252 -6.06 -13.83 -19.30
CA MET A 252 -5.22 -12.71 -18.90
C MET A 252 -4.70 -12.91 -17.47
N PHE A 253 -3.46 -12.53 -17.19
CA PHE A 253 -2.86 -12.58 -15.86
C PHE A 253 -3.12 -11.27 -15.11
N SER A 254 -3.47 -11.35 -13.84
CA SER A 254 -3.45 -10.21 -12.91
C SER A 254 -2.90 -10.61 -11.55
N LEU A 255 -2.29 -9.66 -10.85
CA LEU A 255 -1.78 -9.75 -9.49
C LEU A 255 -2.59 -8.81 -8.60
N HIS A 256 -3.12 -9.37 -7.52
CA HIS A 256 -3.91 -8.67 -6.53
C HIS A 256 -3.26 -8.82 -5.15
N VAL A 257 -2.62 -7.75 -4.69
CA VAL A 257 -1.97 -7.71 -3.37
C VAL A 257 -2.31 -6.39 -2.67
N LYS A 258 -1.77 -6.19 -1.47
CA LYS A 258 -2.01 -4.99 -0.66
C LYS A 258 -0.71 -4.31 -0.23
N ALA A 259 0.11 -3.92 -1.20
CA ALA A 259 1.49 -3.47 -0.96
C ALA A 259 1.63 -2.20 -0.11
N THR A 260 0.62 -1.33 -0.11
CA THR A 260 0.60 -0.11 0.71
C THR A 260 0.35 -0.40 2.19
N MET A 261 -0.59 -1.29 2.51
CA MET A 261 -0.86 -1.63 3.91
C MET A 261 0.17 -2.60 4.47
N MET A 262 0.53 -3.63 3.69
CA MET A 262 1.56 -4.61 4.04
C MET A 262 2.94 -4.12 3.57
N LYS A 263 3.38 -2.99 4.15
CA LYS A 263 4.51 -2.16 3.65
C LYS A 263 5.87 -2.87 3.53
N VAL A 264 6.04 -4.05 4.15
CA VAL A 264 7.26 -4.85 4.07
C VAL A 264 7.09 -6.07 3.17
N SER A 265 6.11 -6.93 3.46
CA SER A 265 5.97 -8.22 2.79
C SER A 265 5.49 -8.09 1.34
N HIS A 266 4.43 -7.34 1.10
CA HIS A 266 3.78 -7.32 -0.21
C HIS A 266 4.57 -6.61 -1.32
N PRO A 267 5.38 -5.56 -1.07
CA PRO A 267 6.32 -5.05 -2.06
C PRO A 267 7.34 -6.11 -2.52
N ILE A 268 7.79 -7.01 -1.63
CA ILE A 268 8.70 -8.12 -1.98
C ILE A 268 7.95 -9.15 -2.84
N VAL A 269 6.73 -9.52 -2.43
CA VAL A 269 5.85 -10.44 -3.18
C VAL A 269 5.58 -9.90 -4.59
N PHE A 270 5.31 -8.61 -4.71
CA PHE A 270 5.09 -7.91 -5.97
C PHE A 270 6.37 -7.88 -6.83
N GLY A 271 7.51 -7.48 -6.27
CA GLY A 271 8.77 -7.41 -7.02
C GLY A 271 9.21 -8.78 -7.54
N HIS A 272 8.93 -9.86 -6.82
CA HIS A 272 9.13 -11.22 -7.32
C HIS A 272 8.24 -11.57 -8.52
N ALA A 273 6.98 -11.10 -8.55
CA ALA A 273 6.13 -11.26 -9.73
C ALA A 273 6.72 -10.53 -10.94
N VAL A 274 7.16 -9.27 -10.77
CA VAL A 274 7.77 -8.47 -11.85
C VAL A 274 9.03 -9.14 -12.39
N LYS A 275 9.96 -9.53 -11.51
CA LYS A 275 11.20 -10.22 -11.92
C LYS A 275 10.93 -11.56 -12.59
N THR A 276 9.91 -12.30 -12.15
CA THR A 276 9.53 -13.56 -12.77
C THR A 276 8.95 -13.33 -14.16
N PHE A 277 8.05 -12.35 -14.32
CA PHE A 277 7.44 -12.05 -15.62
C PHE A 277 8.50 -11.61 -16.65
N TYR A 278 9.36 -10.67 -16.29
CA TYR A 278 10.40 -10.10 -17.17
C TYR A 278 11.76 -10.78 -17.03
N LYS A 279 11.80 -12.07 -16.64
CA LYS A 279 13.04 -12.76 -16.27
C LYS A 279 14.13 -12.69 -17.34
N ASP A 280 13.78 -12.69 -18.63
CA ASP A 280 14.76 -12.69 -19.72
C ASP A 280 15.43 -11.31 -19.86
N ALA A 281 14.66 -10.22 -19.73
CA ALA A 281 15.20 -8.86 -19.67
C ALA A 281 16.08 -8.65 -18.44
N PHE A 282 15.65 -9.15 -17.27
CA PHE A 282 16.47 -9.10 -16.05
C PHE A 282 17.75 -9.92 -16.20
N ALA A 283 17.69 -11.12 -16.77
CA ALA A 283 18.89 -11.94 -16.99
C ALA A 283 19.93 -11.24 -17.88
N LYS A 284 19.47 -10.51 -18.91
CA LYS A 284 20.35 -9.76 -19.83
C LYS A 284 20.91 -8.48 -19.19
N HIS A 285 20.11 -7.74 -18.43
CA HIS A 285 20.44 -6.38 -17.97
C HIS A 285 20.74 -6.26 -16.46
N GLN A 286 20.79 -7.37 -15.71
CA GLN A 286 20.88 -7.35 -14.24
C GLN A 286 21.99 -6.44 -13.71
N LYS A 287 23.19 -6.52 -14.29
CA LYS A 287 24.33 -5.70 -13.85
C LYS A 287 24.05 -4.20 -13.97
N LEU A 288 23.46 -3.78 -15.08
CA LEU A 288 23.10 -2.38 -15.31
C LEU A 288 21.97 -1.94 -14.38
N PHE A 289 20.98 -2.81 -14.15
CA PHE A 289 19.91 -2.54 -13.20
C PHE A 289 20.43 -2.39 -11.76
N ASP A 290 21.42 -3.18 -11.35
CA ASP A 290 22.06 -3.04 -10.05
C ASP A 290 22.86 -1.73 -9.94
N GLU A 291 23.59 -1.34 -10.99
CA GLU A 291 24.33 -0.07 -11.06
C GLU A 291 23.42 1.16 -10.99
N LEU A 292 22.26 1.10 -11.64
CA LEU A 292 21.24 2.17 -11.61
C LEU A 292 20.42 2.17 -10.31
N GLY A 293 20.52 1.11 -9.49
CA GLY A 293 19.71 0.94 -8.29
C GLY A 293 18.22 0.73 -8.59
N VAL A 294 17.90 -0.04 -9.63
CA VAL A 294 16.52 -0.40 -9.98
C VAL A 294 15.91 -1.28 -8.89
N ASN A 295 14.76 -0.88 -8.37
CA ASN A 295 14.04 -1.58 -7.32
C ASN A 295 12.58 -1.84 -7.73
N VAL A 296 12.35 -2.94 -8.43
CA VAL A 296 11.00 -3.33 -8.90
C VAL A 296 10.03 -3.75 -7.80
N ASN A 297 10.44 -3.77 -6.53
CA ASN A 297 9.46 -3.78 -5.43
C ASN A 297 8.61 -2.50 -5.44
N ASN A 298 9.11 -1.43 -6.05
CA ASN A 298 8.42 -0.16 -6.28
C ASN A 298 7.65 -0.10 -7.61
N GLY A 299 7.65 -1.16 -8.42
CA GLY A 299 7.01 -1.15 -9.75
C GLY A 299 7.96 -1.11 -10.93
N LEU A 300 7.44 -1.38 -12.13
CA LEU A 300 8.14 -1.08 -13.39
C LEU A 300 8.31 0.42 -13.60
N GLY A 301 7.48 1.26 -12.98
CA GLY A 301 7.65 2.72 -13.01
C GLY A 301 9.05 3.13 -12.53
N ASP A 302 9.55 2.50 -11.45
CA ASP A 302 10.91 2.72 -10.96
C ASP A 302 11.96 2.36 -12.01
N LEU A 303 11.85 1.20 -12.67
CA LEU A 303 12.75 0.81 -13.74
C LEU A 303 12.73 1.85 -14.87
N TYR A 304 11.54 2.26 -15.33
CA TYR A 304 11.40 3.24 -16.40
C TYR A 304 12.03 4.58 -16.03
N ASP A 305 11.82 5.08 -14.81
CA ASP A 305 12.41 6.33 -14.33
C ASP A 305 13.95 6.27 -14.29
N LYS A 306 14.53 5.15 -13.83
CA LYS A 306 15.99 5.00 -13.73
C LYS A 306 16.66 4.94 -15.10
N ILE A 307 16.05 4.28 -16.08
CA ILE A 307 16.63 4.16 -17.43
C ILE A 307 16.52 5.45 -18.25
N GLU A 308 15.73 6.46 -17.84
CA GLU A 308 15.69 7.76 -18.52
C GLU A 308 17.02 8.52 -18.43
N THR A 309 17.89 8.15 -17.48
CA THR A 309 19.26 8.70 -17.36
C THR A 309 20.24 8.13 -18.39
N LEU A 310 19.88 7.04 -19.08
CA LEU A 310 20.74 6.36 -20.05
C LEU A 310 20.66 6.99 -21.46
N PRO A 311 21.66 6.76 -22.32
CA PRO A 311 21.57 7.05 -23.74
C PRO A 311 20.35 6.36 -24.39
N SER A 312 19.73 7.03 -25.36
CA SER A 312 18.50 6.54 -26.01
C SER A 312 18.63 5.11 -26.57
N THR A 313 19.78 4.77 -27.14
CA THR A 313 20.03 3.43 -27.70
C THR A 313 19.91 2.31 -26.66
N GLN A 314 20.53 2.48 -25.48
CA GLN A 314 20.44 1.51 -24.38
C GLN A 314 19.05 1.47 -23.78
N ARG A 315 18.43 2.64 -23.62
CA ARG A 315 17.06 2.75 -23.10
C ARG A 315 16.05 2.04 -24.00
N ASP A 316 16.17 2.22 -25.32
CA ASP A 316 15.27 1.63 -26.30
C ASP A 316 15.51 0.11 -26.42
N GLU A 317 16.76 -0.35 -26.29
CA GLU A 317 17.08 -1.78 -26.18
C GLU A 317 16.39 -2.43 -24.97
N ILE A 318 16.48 -1.82 -23.79
CA ILE A 318 15.82 -2.32 -22.57
C ILE A 318 14.30 -2.34 -22.76
N LYS A 319 13.71 -1.27 -23.31
CA LYS A 319 12.26 -1.20 -23.59
C LYS A 319 11.83 -2.30 -24.56
N GLN A 320 12.63 -2.59 -25.59
CA GLN A 320 12.36 -3.66 -26.53
C GLN A 320 12.49 -5.05 -25.88
N ASP A 321 13.50 -5.29 -25.05
CA ASP A 321 13.66 -6.57 -24.36
C ASP A 321 12.54 -6.85 -23.35
N LEU A 322 12.05 -5.80 -22.66
CA LEU A 322 10.85 -5.89 -21.83
C LEU A 322 9.61 -6.22 -22.68
N HIS A 323 9.47 -5.60 -23.86
CA HIS A 323 8.39 -5.92 -24.79
C HIS A 323 8.46 -7.37 -25.30
N ASN A 324 9.65 -7.85 -25.67
CA ASN A 324 9.88 -9.22 -26.14
C ASN A 324 9.47 -10.27 -25.09
N CYS A 325 9.58 -9.97 -23.79
CA CYS A 325 9.08 -10.87 -22.74
C CYS A 325 7.58 -11.19 -22.90
N HIS A 326 6.78 -10.24 -23.41
CA HIS A 326 5.35 -10.46 -23.63
C HIS A 326 5.04 -11.51 -24.72
N GLU A 327 5.97 -11.84 -25.61
CA GLU A 327 5.79 -12.89 -26.63
C GLU A 327 5.70 -14.30 -26.02
N HIS A 328 6.33 -14.49 -24.86
CA HIS A 328 6.42 -15.78 -24.17
C HIS A 328 5.77 -15.74 -22.78
N ARG A 329 5.02 -14.68 -22.48
CA ARG A 329 4.28 -14.49 -21.23
C ARG A 329 2.79 -14.29 -21.52
N PRO A 330 1.89 -14.52 -20.55
CA PRO A 330 0.48 -14.23 -20.73
C PRO A 330 0.26 -12.72 -20.92
N GLU A 331 -0.86 -12.36 -21.56
CA GLU A 331 -1.35 -10.98 -21.52
C GLU A 331 -1.52 -10.54 -20.06
N LEU A 332 -1.17 -9.29 -19.77
CA LEU A 332 -1.21 -8.72 -18.43
C LEU A 332 -2.36 -7.71 -18.32
N ALA A 333 -3.06 -7.71 -17.18
CA ALA A 333 -4.10 -6.73 -16.90
C ALA A 333 -3.54 -5.30 -16.90
N MET A 334 -4.36 -4.36 -17.35
CA MET A 334 -4.02 -2.94 -17.47
C MET A 334 -4.76 -2.10 -16.44
N VAL A 335 -4.06 -1.13 -15.87
CA VAL A 335 -4.64 -0.05 -15.04
C VAL A 335 -5.16 1.04 -15.97
N ASP A 336 -4.36 1.40 -16.98
CA ASP A 336 -4.75 2.32 -18.07
C ASP A 336 -4.10 1.85 -19.37
N SER A 337 -4.89 1.20 -20.23
CA SER A 337 -4.41 0.65 -21.50
C SER A 337 -4.01 1.73 -22.50
N ALA A 338 -4.66 2.90 -22.48
CA ALA A 338 -4.36 4.00 -23.40
C ALA A 338 -2.99 4.64 -23.11
N ARG A 339 -2.55 4.57 -21.85
CA ARG A 339 -1.23 5.05 -21.40
C ARG A 339 -0.19 3.95 -21.25
N GLY A 340 -0.54 2.69 -21.51
CA GLY A 340 0.37 1.55 -21.33
C GLY A 340 0.70 1.24 -19.86
N ILE A 341 -0.13 1.69 -18.91
CA ILE A 341 0.07 1.44 -17.48
C ILE A 341 -0.50 0.06 -17.15
N SER A 342 0.39 -0.91 -16.94
CA SER A 342 0.04 -2.28 -16.59
C SER A 342 -0.15 -2.47 -15.08
N ASN A 343 -0.68 -3.64 -14.70
CA ASN A 343 -0.78 -4.08 -13.31
C ASN A 343 0.58 -4.16 -12.58
N PHE A 344 1.70 -4.22 -13.31
CA PHE A 344 3.05 -4.19 -12.74
C PHE A 344 3.68 -2.78 -12.71
N HIS A 345 2.97 -1.74 -13.14
CA HIS A 345 3.53 -0.39 -13.18
C HIS A 345 3.86 0.15 -11.79
N SER A 346 2.94 0.04 -10.84
CA SER A 346 3.16 0.41 -9.44
C SER A 346 2.43 -0.56 -8.48
N PRO A 347 3.04 -0.91 -7.34
CA PRO A 347 2.47 -1.86 -6.38
C PRO A 347 1.23 -1.32 -5.64
N SER A 348 0.94 -0.01 -5.75
CA SER A 348 -0.24 0.62 -5.15
C SER A 348 -1.43 0.75 -6.09
N ASP A 349 -1.29 0.44 -7.38
CA ASP A 349 -2.34 0.72 -8.37
C ASP A 349 -3.48 -0.31 -8.31
N VAL A 350 -3.15 -1.58 -8.08
CA VAL A 350 -4.12 -2.69 -8.01
C VAL A 350 -4.13 -3.28 -6.61
N ILE A 351 -5.00 -2.74 -5.76
CA ILE A 351 -5.15 -3.14 -4.36
C ILE A 351 -6.25 -4.20 -4.23
N VAL A 352 -5.93 -5.36 -3.65
CA VAL A 352 -6.81 -6.55 -3.64
C VAL A 352 -8.25 -6.29 -3.18
N ASP A 353 -8.45 -5.50 -2.12
CA ASP A 353 -9.76 -5.24 -1.53
C ASP A 353 -10.65 -4.30 -2.36
N ALA A 354 -10.07 -3.52 -3.28
CA ALA A 354 -10.82 -2.69 -4.23
C ALA A 354 -10.92 -3.37 -5.61
N SER A 355 -9.82 -3.96 -6.07
CA SER A 355 -9.70 -4.55 -7.40
C SER A 355 -10.50 -5.83 -7.57
N MET A 356 -10.55 -6.71 -6.56
CA MET A 356 -11.31 -7.95 -6.65
C MET A 356 -12.84 -7.70 -6.74
N PRO A 357 -13.46 -6.86 -5.89
CA PRO A 357 -14.86 -6.50 -6.08
C PRO A 357 -15.14 -5.81 -7.42
N ALA A 358 -14.24 -4.96 -7.91
CA ALA A 358 -14.39 -4.31 -9.22
C ALA A 358 -14.38 -5.32 -10.38
N MET A 359 -13.46 -6.29 -10.35
CA MET A 359 -13.38 -7.39 -11.30
C MET A 359 -14.65 -8.26 -11.25
N ILE A 360 -15.09 -8.64 -10.05
CA ILE A 360 -16.30 -9.46 -9.85
C ILE A 360 -17.55 -8.74 -10.36
N ARG A 361 -17.71 -7.46 -10.01
CA ARG A 361 -18.81 -6.62 -10.47
C ARG A 361 -18.85 -6.50 -11.99
N SER A 362 -17.69 -6.53 -12.64
CA SER A 362 -17.55 -6.39 -14.10
C SER A 362 -17.74 -7.70 -14.86
N GLY A 363 -18.42 -8.68 -14.28
CA GLY A 363 -18.66 -9.98 -14.90
C GLY A 363 -17.43 -10.91 -14.87
N GLY A 364 -16.55 -10.71 -13.88
CA GLY A 364 -15.31 -11.47 -13.74
C GLY A 364 -14.19 -11.01 -14.69
N LYS A 365 -14.20 -9.74 -15.13
CA LYS A 365 -13.30 -9.26 -16.19
C LYS A 365 -12.44 -8.08 -15.76
N MET A 366 -11.28 -7.95 -16.38
CA MET A 366 -10.39 -6.79 -16.29
C MET A 366 -9.98 -6.31 -17.69
N TYR A 367 -9.46 -5.09 -17.80
CA TYR A 367 -9.04 -4.52 -19.08
C TYR A 367 -7.68 -5.07 -19.52
N GLY A 368 -7.60 -5.53 -20.77
CA GLY A 368 -6.36 -5.94 -21.43
C GLY A 368 -5.66 -4.81 -22.18
N ALA A 369 -4.57 -5.14 -22.87
CA ALA A 369 -3.77 -4.17 -23.62
C ALA A 369 -4.54 -3.53 -24.80
N ASP A 370 -5.53 -4.24 -25.33
CA ASP A 370 -6.43 -3.76 -26.39
C ASP A 370 -7.57 -2.85 -25.87
N GLY A 371 -7.58 -2.55 -24.56
CA GLY A 371 -8.61 -1.74 -23.92
C GLY A 371 -9.96 -2.44 -23.77
N ARG A 372 -10.01 -3.78 -23.90
CA ARG A 372 -11.25 -4.55 -23.79
C ARG A 372 -11.29 -5.41 -22.52
N PRO A 373 -12.48 -5.64 -21.94
CA PRO A 373 -12.65 -6.52 -20.78
C PRO A 373 -12.46 -8.00 -21.18
N LYS A 374 -11.59 -8.70 -20.44
CA LYS A 374 -11.24 -10.11 -20.68
C LYS A 374 -11.35 -10.93 -19.39
N ASP A 375 -11.59 -12.23 -19.54
CA ASP A 375 -11.49 -13.17 -18.42
C ASP A 375 -10.06 -13.18 -17.89
N VAL A 376 -9.92 -13.34 -16.58
CA VAL A 376 -8.66 -13.09 -15.87
C VAL A 376 -8.38 -14.15 -14.81
N LYS A 377 -7.11 -14.57 -14.73
CA LYS A 377 -6.57 -15.28 -13.58
C LYS A 377 -6.11 -14.25 -12.55
N ALA A 378 -6.90 -14.11 -11.49
CA ALA A 378 -6.59 -13.23 -10.38
C ALA A 378 -5.64 -13.91 -9.40
N VAL A 379 -4.35 -13.61 -9.52
CA VAL A 379 -3.31 -14.17 -8.66
C VAL A 379 -3.27 -13.43 -7.33
N MET A 380 -3.49 -14.18 -6.25
CA MET A 380 -3.35 -13.76 -4.86
C MET A 380 -2.46 -14.81 -4.19
N PRO A 381 -1.13 -14.60 -4.08
CA PRO A 381 -0.21 -15.67 -3.68
C PRO A 381 -0.52 -16.25 -2.30
N GLU A 382 -0.86 -15.40 -1.34
CA GLU A 382 -1.32 -15.82 -0.01
C GLU A 382 -2.74 -16.41 -0.09
N SER A 383 -2.96 -17.59 0.50
CA SER A 383 -4.20 -18.38 0.36
C SER A 383 -5.39 -17.99 1.23
#